data_AF-A0A0G2EV30-F1
#
_entry.id   AF-A0A0G2EV30-F1
#
_cell.length_a   1.000
_cell.length_b   1.000
_cell.length_c   1.000
_cell.angle_alpha   90.00
_cell.angle_beta   90.00
_cell.angle_gamma   90.00
#
_symmetry.space_group_name_H-M   'P 1'
#
loop_
_entity.id
_entity.type
_entity.pdbx_description
1 polymer ?
#
loop_
_entity_poly.entity_id
_entity_poly.type
_entity_poly.pdbx_seq_one_letter_code
_entity_poly.pdbx_strand_id
1 'polypeptide(L)'
;MQDPSFGVPQFLLPHVHLISSFRYPTIGQLSIEQAAEFLLQAPKVVKDMAPMAWQYFQNPPNDGTVFLEWQPVNQRSNAYASDGYIWADPESSFTYESQRGYVSFETPCATRTLAKS
;
A
#
# COMPACT_ATOMS: atom_id res chain seq x y z
N MET A 1 16.04 -11.35 -1.74
CA MET A 1 14.72 -11.72 -1.19
C MET A 1 13.93 -12.26 -2.37
N GLN A 2 13.55 -13.54 -2.34
CA GLN A 2 12.70 -14.13 -3.38
C GLN A 2 11.37 -13.36 -3.39
N ASP A 3 10.84 -13.03 -4.57
CA ASP A 3 9.59 -12.27 -4.66
C ASP A 3 8.46 -13.09 -3.99
N PRO A 4 7.84 -12.56 -2.92
CA PRO A 4 6.84 -13.30 -2.14
C PRO A 4 5.56 -13.59 -2.94
N SER A 5 5.34 -12.90 -4.07
CA SER A 5 4.18 -13.14 -4.93
C SER A 5 4.22 -14.49 -5.65
N PHE A 6 5.39 -15.13 -5.82
CA PHE A 6 5.50 -16.46 -6.45
C PHE A 6 4.83 -17.58 -5.64
N GLY A 7 4.65 -17.40 -4.33
CA GLY A 7 3.99 -18.38 -3.46
C GLY A 7 2.46 -18.25 -3.42
N VAL A 8 1.89 -17.19 -4.01
CA VAL A 8 0.46 -16.91 -3.97
C VAL A 8 -0.16 -17.16 -5.34
N PRO A 9 -1.31 -17.84 -5.41
CA PRO A 9 -2.01 -18.02 -6.68
C PRO A 9 -2.32 -16.69 -7.38
N GLN A 10 -2.06 -16.61 -8.69
CA GLN A 10 -2.19 -15.36 -9.45
C GLN A 10 -3.58 -14.72 -9.37
N PHE A 11 -4.63 -15.53 -9.22
CA PHE A 11 -6.01 -15.05 -9.07
C PHE A 11 -6.29 -14.41 -7.70
N LEU A 12 -5.50 -14.71 -6.66
CA LEU A 12 -5.64 -14.09 -5.34
C LEU A 12 -4.85 -12.82 -5.20
N LEU A 13 -3.76 -12.66 -5.97
CA LEU A 13 -2.92 -11.46 -5.92
C LEU A 13 -3.67 -10.12 -6.00
N PRO A 14 -4.73 -9.93 -6.82
CA PRO A 14 -5.48 -8.66 -6.83
C PRO A 14 -6.41 -8.47 -5.62
N HIS A 15 -6.43 -9.41 -4.68
CA HIS A 15 -7.32 -9.42 -3.54
C HIS A 15 -6.60 -9.53 -2.19
N VAL A 16 -5.30 -9.85 -2.20
CA VAL A 16 -4.51 -9.97 -0.96
C VAL A 16 -3.46 -8.89 -0.91
N HIS A 17 -3.30 -8.31 0.28
CA HIS A 17 -2.28 -7.31 0.57
C HIS A 17 -1.18 -7.95 1.40
N LEU A 18 0.07 -7.66 1.07
CA LEU A 18 1.20 -8.11 1.87
C LEU A 18 1.52 -7.02 2.90
N ILE A 19 0.88 -7.09 4.07
CA ILE A 19 1.00 -6.07 5.11
C ILE A 19 1.91 -6.50 6.25
N SER A 20 2.63 -5.55 6.83
CA SER A 20 3.36 -5.76 8.09
C SER A 20 2.38 -5.87 9.26
N SER A 21 2.70 -6.74 10.21
CA SER A 21 1.92 -6.86 11.46
C SER A 21 2.13 -5.67 12.42
N PHE A 22 3.01 -4.72 12.08
CA PHE A 22 3.29 -3.56 12.90
C PHE A 22 2.05 -2.68 13.09
N ARG A 23 1.81 -2.23 14.33
CA ARG A 23 0.68 -1.36 14.68
C ARG A 23 1.14 0.09 14.68
N TYR A 24 0.85 0.80 13.60
CA TYR A 24 1.00 2.25 13.58
C TYR A 24 -0.11 2.91 14.42
N PRO A 25 0.15 4.11 14.98
CA PRO A 25 -0.88 4.88 15.64
C PRO A 25 -1.97 5.29 14.64
N THR A 26 -3.19 5.47 15.15
CA THR A 26 -4.31 5.98 14.36
C THR A 26 -4.09 7.46 14.07
N ILE A 27 -3.91 7.82 12.80
CA ILE A 27 -3.58 9.17 12.35
C ILE A 27 -4.66 9.62 11.37
N GLY A 28 -5.39 10.67 11.70
CA GLY A 28 -6.43 11.22 10.82
C GLY A 28 -5.88 11.96 9.60
N GLN A 29 -4.74 12.63 9.72
CA GLN A 29 -4.03 13.28 8.61
C GLN A 29 -2.54 13.04 8.76
N LEU A 30 -1.95 12.32 7.80
CA LEU A 30 -0.52 12.02 7.78
C LEU A 30 0.25 13.16 7.11
N SER A 31 1.24 13.74 7.79
CA SER A 31 2.14 14.73 7.18
C SER A 31 3.16 14.04 6.27
N ILE A 32 3.68 14.76 5.27
CA ILE A 32 4.67 14.21 4.32
C ILE A 32 5.96 13.83 5.06
N GLU A 33 6.38 14.64 6.03
CA GLU A 33 7.56 14.39 6.85
C GLU A 33 7.40 13.13 7.69
N GLN A 34 6.22 12.94 8.30
CA GLN A 34 5.91 11.73 9.07
C GLN A 34 5.87 10.48 8.19
N ALA A 35 5.28 10.59 6.99
CA ALA A 35 5.29 9.49 6.02
C ALA A 35 6.71 9.10 5.63
N ALA A 36 7.58 10.09 5.36
CA ALA A 36 8.98 9.85 5.04
C ALA A 36 9.75 9.17 6.18
N GLU A 37 9.50 9.55 7.43
CA GLU A 37 10.09 8.91 8.61
C GLU A 37 9.66 7.45 8.75
N PHE A 38 8.36 7.16 8.57
CA PHE A 38 7.85 5.80 8.61
C PHE A 38 8.46 4.92 7.50
N LEU A 39 8.57 5.46 6.28
CA LEU A 39 9.22 4.76 5.17
C LEU A 39 10.71 4.53 5.41
N LEU A 40 11.41 5.47 6.03
CA LEU A 40 12.83 5.32 6.38
C LEU A 40 13.04 4.24 7.45
N GLN A 41 12.11 4.12 8.38
CA GLN A 41 12.12 3.09 9.43
C GLN A 41 11.59 1.72 8.95
N ALA A 42 10.82 1.69 7.86
CA ALA A 42 10.16 0.48 7.36
C ALA A 42 11.10 -0.73 7.18
N PRO A 43 12.30 -0.62 6.58
CA PRO A 43 13.21 -1.77 6.44
C PRO A 43 13.66 -2.36 7.78
N LYS A 44 13.76 -1.52 8.82
CA LYS A 44 14.10 -1.97 10.17
C LYS A 44 12.90 -2.67 10.82
N VAL A 45 11.71 -2.07 10.71
CA VAL A 45 10.46 -2.64 11.25
C VAL A 45 10.20 -4.03 10.68
N VAL A 46 10.34 -4.20 9.37
CA VAL A 46 10.04 -5.47 8.67
C VAL A 46 11.03 -6.58 9.04
N LYS A 47 12.29 -6.23 9.32
CA LYS A 47 13.34 -7.19 9.68
C LYS A 47 13.30 -7.58 11.14
N ASP A 48 13.12 -6.60 12.04
CA ASP A 48 13.40 -6.78 13.46
C ASP A 48 12.14 -6.83 14.33
N MET A 49 11.06 -6.16 13.93
CA MET A 49 9.86 -6.00 14.77
C MET A 49 8.67 -6.82 14.29
N ALA A 50 8.32 -6.73 13.02
CA ALA A 50 7.06 -7.24 12.51
C ALA A 50 7.20 -7.78 11.09
N PRO A 51 7.13 -9.12 10.90
CA PRO A 51 7.18 -9.69 9.57
C PRO A 51 5.94 -9.28 8.76
N MET A 52 6.11 -9.35 7.44
CA MET A 52 5.02 -9.18 6.49
C MET A 52 4.23 -10.48 6.35
N ALA A 53 2.90 -10.37 6.25
CA ALA A 53 2.00 -11.50 6.04
C ALA A 53 0.92 -11.14 5.03
N TRP A 54 0.52 -12.12 4.22
CA TRP A 54 -0.58 -11.97 3.28
C TRP A 54 -1.88 -11.89 4.06
N GLN A 55 -2.64 -10.81 3.85
CA GLN A 55 -3.93 -10.59 4.48
C GLN A 55 -4.98 -10.21 3.44
N TYR A 56 -6.22 -10.60 3.74
CA TYR A 56 -7.38 -10.26 2.95
C TYR A 56 -8.24 -9.29 3.75
N PHE A 57 -8.60 -8.15 3.16
CA PHE A 57 -9.50 -7.20 3.78
C PHE A 57 -10.94 -7.56 3.42
N GLN A 58 -11.66 -8.17 4.36
CA GLN A 58 -13.09 -8.46 4.21
C GLN A 58 -13.97 -7.21 4.40
N ASN A 59 -13.49 -6.28 5.20
CA ASN A 59 -14.16 -5.04 5.56
C ASN A 59 -13.17 -3.88 5.37
N PRO A 60 -13.65 -2.68 4.98
CA PRO A 60 -12.81 -1.50 4.91
C PRO A 60 -12.16 -1.24 6.29
N PRO A 61 -10.84 -0.95 6.32
CA PRO A 61 -10.15 -0.54 7.54
C PRO A 61 -10.83 0.65 8.21
N ASN A 62 -10.67 0.78 9.54
CA ASN A 62 -11.19 1.95 10.26
C ASN A 62 -10.47 3.22 9.80
N ASP A 63 -11.18 4.34 9.80
CA ASP A 63 -10.63 5.64 9.43
C ASP A 63 -9.37 5.98 10.25
N GLY A 64 -8.34 6.49 9.57
CA GLY A 64 -7.06 6.83 10.17
C GLY A 64 -6.16 5.63 10.51
N THR A 65 -6.50 4.42 10.07
CA THR A 65 -5.61 3.25 10.18
C THR A 65 -4.46 3.37 9.19
N VAL A 66 -3.22 3.27 9.69
CA VAL A 66 -2.01 3.24 8.86
C VAL A 66 -1.39 1.85 8.92
N PHE A 67 -1.01 1.32 7.76
CA PHE A 67 -0.30 0.05 7.65
C PHE A 67 0.81 0.16 6.61
N LEU A 68 1.85 -0.65 6.80
CA LEU A 68 2.94 -0.79 5.84
C LEU A 68 2.65 -1.98 4.94
N GLU A 69 2.44 -1.71 3.66
CA GLU A 69 2.23 -2.73 2.62
C GLU A 69 3.46 -2.86 1.72
N TRP A 70 3.73 -4.09 1.30
CA TRP A 70 4.60 -4.37 0.17
C TRP A 70 3.78 -4.63 -1.09
N GLN A 71 4.14 -3.95 -2.18
CA GLN A 71 3.49 -4.12 -3.47
C GLN A 71 4.42 -4.75 -4.50
N PRO A 72 3.93 -5.73 -5.29
CA PRO A 72 4.70 -6.31 -6.37
C PRO A 72 4.88 -5.28 -7.51
N VAL A 73 6.14 -5.07 -7.90
CA VAL A 73 6.52 -4.11 -8.96
C VAL A 73 5.78 -4.39 -10.28
N ASN A 74 5.48 -5.65 -10.55
CA ASN A 74 4.80 -6.09 -11.77
C ASN A 74 3.31 -5.75 -11.81
N GLN A 75 2.66 -5.50 -10.66
CA GLN A 75 1.24 -5.11 -10.61
C GLN A 75 1.03 -3.65 -10.25
N ARG A 76 2.11 -2.94 -9.90
CA ARG A 76 2.08 -1.54 -9.52
C ARG A 76 1.34 -0.68 -10.55
N SER A 77 1.35 -1.05 -11.83
CA SER A 77 0.74 -0.29 -12.92
C SER A 77 -0.62 -0.76 -13.42
N ASN A 78 -1.15 -1.87 -12.90
CA ASN A 78 -2.31 -2.53 -13.51
C ASN A 78 -3.53 -2.62 -12.58
N ALA A 79 -3.32 -2.81 -11.28
CA ALA A 79 -4.39 -2.80 -10.29
C ALA A 79 -3.83 -2.81 -8.87
N TYR A 80 -4.40 -2.00 -7.99
CA TYR A 80 -4.23 -2.15 -6.54
C TYR A 80 -5.09 -3.31 -6.04
N ALA A 81 -4.67 -3.98 -4.96
CA ALA A 81 -5.47 -5.06 -4.40
C ALA A 81 -6.77 -4.52 -3.77
N SER A 82 -7.85 -5.31 -3.81
CA SER A 82 -9.17 -4.88 -3.35
C SER A 82 -9.21 -4.72 -1.82
N ASP A 83 -9.33 -3.49 -1.34
CA ASP A 83 -9.37 -3.11 0.08
C ASP A 83 -10.80 -2.86 0.62
N GLY A 84 -11.81 -2.94 -0.27
CA GLY A 84 -13.22 -2.77 0.06
C GLY A 84 -13.75 -1.33 -0.08
N TYR A 85 -12.89 -0.38 -0.45
CA TYR A 85 -13.31 1.00 -0.76
C TYR A 85 -13.71 1.15 -2.23
N ILE A 86 -14.75 1.96 -2.46
CA ILE A 86 -15.17 2.38 -3.80
C ILE A 86 -14.94 3.88 -3.88
N TRP A 87 -13.96 4.28 -4.68
CA TRP A 87 -13.67 5.69 -4.95
C TRP A 87 -14.59 6.21 -6.06
N ALA A 88 -15.23 7.35 -5.83
CA ALA A 88 -16.09 7.99 -6.83
C ALA A 88 -15.27 8.73 -7.91
N ASP A 89 -14.13 9.29 -7.51
CA ASP A 89 -13.22 10.03 -8.37
C ASP A 89 -11.93 9.24 -8.62
N PRO A 90 -11.26 9.45 -9.78
CA PRO A 90 -9.94 8.90 -10.02
C PRO A 90 -8.93 9.40 -8.98
N GLU A 91 -8.01 8.52 -8.58
CA GLU A 91 -6.92 8.88 -7.68
C GLU A 91 -6.06 10.00 -8.30
N SER A 92 -5.79 11.02 -7.49
CA SER A 92 -4.93 12.15 -7.87
C SER A 92 -3.56 11.99 -7.29
N SER A 93 -2.60 12.61 -7.95
CA SER A 93 -1.21 12.39 -7.65
C SER A 93 -0.39 13.65 -7.49
N PHE A 94 0.58 13.54 -6.59
CA PHE A 94 1.37 14.67 -6.16
C PHE A 94 2.82 14.25 -6.00
N THR A 95 3.71 14.93 -6.72
CA THR A 95 5.15 14.82 -6.50
C THR A 95 5.56 15.90 -5.51
N TYR A 96 6.16 15.49 -4.40
CA TYR A 96 6.75 16.40 -3.43
C TYR A 96 8.25 16.16 -3.34
N GLU A 97 9.02 17.22 -3.57
CA GLU A 97 10.47 17.21 -3.38
C GLU A 97 10.77 17.70 -1.97
N SER A 98 11.20 16.77 -1.11
CA SER A 98 11.62 17.14 0.24
C SER A 98 12.99 17.82 0.20
N GLN A 99 13.24 18.73 1.14
CA GLN A 99 14.53 19.42 1.29
C GLN A 99 15.72 18.47 1.60
N ARG A 100 15.42 17.19 1.90
CA ARG A 100 16.39 16.11 2.10
C ARG A 100 16.69 15.30 0.82
N GLY A 101 16.14 15.71 -0.34
CA GLY A 101 16.41 15.10 -1.65
C GLY A 101 15.64 13.81 -1.94
N TYR A 102 14.67 13.44 -1.10
CA TYR A 102 13.79 12.32 -1.40
C TYR A 102 12.66 12.76 -2.32
N VAL A 103 12.49 12.04 -3.44
CA VAL A 103 11.37 12.16 -4.38
C VAL A 103 10.34 11.10 -3.98
N SER A 104 9.17 11.51 -3.51
CA SER A 104 8.05 10.57 -3.36
C SER A 104 7.37 10.35 -4.71
N PHE A 105 7.18 9.08 -5.05
CA PHE A 105 6.53 8.65 -6.28
C PHE A 105 5.07 8.26 -6.05
N GLU A 106 4.26 8.73 -6.99
CA GLU A 106 2.87 8.38 -7.28
C GLU A 106 2.68 6.95 -7.78
N THR A 107 1.48 6.40 -7.59
CA THR A 107 1.08 5.06 -8.04
C THR A 107 0.42 5.11 -9.43
N PRO A 108 0.72 4.16 -10.33
CA PRO A 108 0.08 4.10 -11.63
C PRO A 108 -1.34 3.49 -11.59
N CYS A 109 -2.27 4.28 -12.14
CA CYS A 109 -3.43 3.89 -12.95
C CYS A 109 -4.50 2.97 -12.34
N ALA A 110 -5.57 3.63 -11.87
CA ALA A 110 -6.99 3.34 -12.11
C ALA A 110 -7.47 1.88 -11.97
N THR A 111 -8.20 1.63 -10.88
CA THR A 111 -9.17 0.54 -10.73
C THR A 111 -10.18 0.62 -11.89
N ARG A 112 -9.93 -0.12 -12.97
CA ARG A 112 -10.83 -0.22 -14.12
C ARG A 112 -12.02 -1.09 -13.74
N THR A 113 -13.04 -0.47 -13.14
CA THR A 113 -14.37 -1.07 -13.04
C THR A 113 -14.90 -1.25 -14.47
N LEU A 114 -15.02 -2.51 -14.90
CA LEU A 114 -15.78 -2.89 -16.09
C LEU A 114 -17.24 -2.51 -15.88
N ALA A 115 -17.61 -1.30 -16.31
CA ALA A 115 -19.00 -0.98 -16.62
C ALA A 115 -19.40 -1.82 -17.83
N LYS A 116 -20.13 -2.92 -17.59
CA LYS A 116 -20.91 -3.61 -18.61
C LYS A 116 -21.95 -2.62 -19.15
N SER A 117 -21.93 -2.38 -20.45
CA SER A 117 -23.10 -1.94 -21.22
C SER A 117 -23.22 -2.78 -22.48
#